data_AF-A0A4Y9KQE4-F1
#
_entry.id   AF-A0A4Y9KQE4-F1
#
_cell.length_a   1.000
_cell.length_b   1.000
_cell.length_c   1.000
_cell.angle_alpha   90.00
_cell.angle_beta   90.00
_cell.angle_gamma   90.00
#
_symmetry.space_group_name_H-M   'P 1'
#
loop_
_entity.id
_entity.type
_entity.pdbx_description
1 polymer ?
#
loop_
_entity_poly.entity_id
_entity_poly.type
_entity_poly.pdbx_seq_one_letter_code
_entity_poly.pdbx_strand_id
1 'polypeptide(L)'
;MNSLTAAFPGRKLHVILDNLNTHKKNENWLKAHPNVQFHFTPTSASWLNQVEVWFSILQGQSLSGTSFTSLKQLQEHIDAYVNAYHDKAEPFVWTKKKVQRRFKGRRLTQL
;
A
#
# COMPACT_ATOMS: atom_id res chain seq x y z
N MET A 1 12.19 8.13 7.03
CA MET A 1 11.22 9.24 6.94
C MET A 1 11.89 10.62 6.94
N ASN A 2 13.03 10.82 7.63
CA ASN A 2 13.77 12.10 7.59
C ASN A 2 14.19 12.56 6.18
N SER A 3 14.53 11.63 5.28
CA SER A 3 14.81 11.95 3.88
C SER A 3 13.59 12.52 3.15
N LEU A 4 12.39 12.01 3.43
CA LEU A 4 11.14 12.51 2.84
C LEU A 4 10.78 13.89 3.38
N THR A 5 10.95 14.13 4.68
CA THR A 5 10.70 15.47 5.26
C THR A 5 11.69 16.50 4.75
N ALA A 6 12.95 16.11 4.50
CA ALA A 6 13.96 16.96 3.88
C ALA A 6 13.68 17.23 2.39
N ALA A 7 13.17 16.24 1.64
CA ALA A 7 12.82 16.39 0.22
C ALA A 7 11.59 17.30 -0.01
N PHE A 8 10.70 17.42 0.99
CA PHE A 8 9.48 18.23 0.92
C PHE A 8 9.38 19.24 2.07
N PRO A 9 10.30 20.22 2.13
CA PRO A 9 10.35 21.16 3.25
C PRO A 9 9.07 22.01 3.31
N GLY A 10 8.53 22.20 4.52
CA GLY A 10 7.34 23.00 4.78
C GLY A 10 6.00 22.39 4.31
N ARG A 11 6.00 21.21 3.68
CA ARG A 11 4.76 20.54 3.27
C ARG A 11 4.22 19.65 4.38
N LYS A 12 2.89 19.62 4.52
CA LYS A 12 2.20 18.62 5.34
C LYS A 12 2.26 17.26 4.66
N LEU A 13 2.81 16.26 5.35
CA LEU A 13 2.92 14.89 4.88
C LEU A 13 1.88 14.03 5.63
N HIS A 14 0.94 13.47 4.88
CA HIS A 14 -0.05 12.52 5.39
C HIS A 14 0.40 11.11 5.02
N VAL A 15 0.77 10.32 6.02
CA VAL A 15 1.27 8.95 5.84
C VAL A 15 0.18 7.98 6.28
N ILE A 16 -0.25 7.11 5.37
CA ILE A 16 -1.23 6.05 5.66
C ILE A 16 -0.46 4.77 6.00
N LEU A 17 -0.78 4.16 7.14
CA LEU A 17 -0.13 2.96 7.68
C LEU A 17 -1.20 1.90 7.99
N ASP A 18 -0.82 0.63 7.96
CA ASP A 18 -1.65 -0.43 8.54
C ASP A 18 -1.60 -0.41 10.08
N ASN A 19 -2.53 -1.10 10.72
CA ASN A 19 -2.71 -1.06 12.18
C ASN A 19 -1.78 -2.02 12.95
N LEU A 20 -0.66 -2.44 12.35
CA LEU A 20 0.30 -3.32 13.01
C LEU A 20 0.95 -2.61 14.22
N ASN A 21 1.14 -3.34 15.32
CA ASN A 21 1.62 -2.77 16.58
C ASN A 21 3.02 -2.14 16.49
N THR A 22 3.85 -2.59 15.54
CA THR A 22 5.18 -2.01 15.28
C THR A 22 5.12 -0.60 14.70
N HIS A 23 4.00 -0.19 14.12
CA HIS A 23 3.78 1.18 13.64
C HIS A 23 3.23 2.11 14.73
N LYS A 24 3.07 1.62 15.95
CA LYS A 24 2.66 2.42 17.11
C LYS A 24 3.90 2.85 17.90
N LYS A 25 3.75 3.83 18.80
CA LYS A 25 4.83 4.39 19.65
C LYS A 25 5.81 5.31 18.91
N ASN A 26 5.29 6.18 18.04
CA ASN A 26 6.08 7.13 17.25
C ASN A 26 6.00 8.57 17.78
N GLU A 27 5.50 8.77 19.00
CA GLU A 27 5.12 10.09 19.53
C GLU A 27 6.31 11.05 19.61
N ASN A 28 7.46 10.56 20.06
CA ASN A 28 8.68 11.37 20.16
C ASN A 28 9.16 11.82 18.79
N TRP A 29 9.09 10.95 17.79
CA TRP A 29 9.49 11.29 16.42
C TRP A 29 8.51 12.27 15.78
N LEU A 30 7.19 12.09 15.97
CA LEU A 30 6.17 13.00 15.45
C LEU A 30 6.23 14.39 16.10
N LYS A 31 6.59 14.49 17.39
CA LYS A 31 6.85 15.79 18.05
C LYS A 31 7.98 16.57 17.38
N ALA A 32 9.03 15.89 16.93
CA ALA A 32 10.14 16.50 16.19
C ALA A 32 9.78 16.82 14.73
N HIS A 33 8.68 16.27 14.20
CA HIS A 33 8.26 16.42 12.80
C HIS A 33 6.79 16.86 12.72
N PRO A 34 6.46 18.10 13.15
CA PRO A 34 5.07 18.56 13.28
C PRO A 34 4.29 18.62 11.95
N ASN A 35 4.99 18.61 10.82
CA ASN A 35 4.39 18.56 9.49
C ASN A 35 3.99 17.15 9.04
N VAL A 36 4.30 16.10 9.82
CA VAL A 36 3.99 14.71 9.48
C VAL A 36 2.83 14.23 10.32
N GLN A 37 1.81 13.67 9.67
CA GLN A 37 0.66 13.07 10.32
C GLN A 37 0.49 11.63 9.87
N PHE A 38 0.40 10.72 10.84
CA PHE A 38 0.13 9.31 10.59
C PHE A 38 -1.37 9.03 10.68
N HIS A 39 -1.89 8.29 9.70
CA HIS A 39 -3.26 7.81 9.62
C HIS A 39 -3.21 6.29 9.57
N PHE A 40 -3.94 5.62 10.45
CA PHE A 40 -3.97 4.17 10.52
C PHE A 40 -5.24 3.63 9.87
N THR A 41 -5.12 2.56 9.09
CA THR A 41 -6.30 1.86 8.57
C THR A 41 -7.10 1.23 9.73
N PRO A 42 -8.43 1.10 9.62
CA PRO A 42 -9.22 0.39 10.61
C PRO A 42 -8.78 -1.06 10.77
N THR A 43 -9.01 -1.63 11.96
CA THR A 43 -8.80 -3.07 12.19
C THR A 43 -9.59 -3.89 11.17
N SER A 44 -8.95 -4.92 10.61
CA SER A 44 -9.52 -5.80 9.58
C SER A 44 -9.87 -5.10 8.26
N ALA A 45 -9.27 -3.93 7.98
CA ALA A 45 -9.44 -3.19 6.73
C ALA A 45 -8.14 -3.12 5.89
N SER A 46 -7.41 -4.23 5.80
CA SER A 46 -6.16 -4.30 5.01
C SER A 46 -6.40 -3.99 3.52
N TRP A 47 -7.61 -4.26 3.01
CA TRP A 47 -8.05 -3.91 1.66
C TRP A 47 -8.04 -2.40 1.35
N LEU A 48 -7.98 -1.53 2.37
CA LEU A 48 -7.80 -0.08 2.19
C LEU A 48 -6.32 0.33 2.08
N ASN A 49 -5.39 -0.56 2.41
CA ASN A 49 -3.96 -0.28 2.42
C ASN A 49 -3.40 -0.35 1.00
N GLN A 50 -3.09 0.81 0.42
CA GLN A 50 -2.62 0.91 -0.98
C GLN A 50 -1.30 0.17 -1.23
N VAL A 51 -0.44 0.04 -0.21
CA VAL A 51 0.83 -0.69 -0.36
C VAL A 51 0.58 -2.18 -0.65
N GLU A 52 -0.49 -2.77 -0.11
CA GLU A 52 -0.86 -4.16 -0.37
C GLU A 52 -1.37 -4.37 -1.80
N VAL A 53 -2.07 -3.37 -2.35
CA VAL A 53 -2.46 -3.35 -3.76
C VAL A 53 -1.21 -3.29 -4.64
N TRP A 54 -0.26 -2.41 -4.31
CA TRP A 54 0.99 -2.31 -5.05
C TRP A 54 1.83 -3.60 -4.96
N PHE A 55 1.89 -4.26 -3.80
CA PHE A 55 2.55 -5.58 -3.67
C PHE A 55 1.90 -6.64 -4.55
N SER A 56 0.58 -6.61 -4.71
CA SER A 56 -0.12 -7.52 -5.64
C SER A 56 0.27 -7.26 -7.10
N ILE A 57 0.47 -5.99 -7.47
CA ILE A 57 0.95 -5.60 -8.81
C ILE A 57 2.40 -6.07 -9.02
N LEU A 58 3.30 -5.79 -8.08
CA LEU A 58 4.69 -6.28 -8.10
C LEU A 58 4.73 -7.80 -8.23
N GLN A 59 3.94 -8.52 -7.43
CA GLN A 59 3.85 -9.96 -7.48
C GLN A 59 3.42 -10.45 -8.87
N GLY A 60 2.33 -9.90 -9.41
CA GLY A 60 1.77 -10.33 -10.69
C GLY A 60 2.64 -9.99 -11.89
N GLN A 61 3.30 -8.83 -11.88
CA GLN A 61 4.07 -8.33 -13.02
C GLN A 61 5.53 -8.78 -13.02
N SER A 62 6.12 -9.01 -11.85
CA SER A 62 7.58 -9.11 -11.73
C SER A 62 8.09 -10.32 -10.95
N LEU A 63 7.33 -10.84 -9.98
CA LEU A 63 7.81 -11.93 -9.11
C LEU A 63 7.20 -13.30 -9.43
N SER A 64 6.07 -13.34 -10.13
CA SER A 64 5.40 -14.61 -10.44
C SER A 64 6.19 -15.40 -11.49
N GLY A 65 6.59 -16.62 -11.14
CA GLY A 65 7.35 -17.50 -12.04
C GLY A 65 8.85 -17.23 -12.07
N THR A 66 9.35 -16.26 -11.31
CA THR A 66 10.79 -16.00 -11.19
C THR A 66 11.44 -16.90 -10.14
N SER A 67 12.71 -17.23 -10.34
CA SER A 67 13.56 -17.90 -9.36
C SER A 67 14.87 -17.13 -9.21
N PHE A 68 15.34 -16.99 -7.98
CA PHE A 68 16.55 -16.25 -7.65
C PHE A 68 17.52 -17.16 -6.91
N THR A 69 18.80 -17.08 -7.25
CA THR A 69 19.86 -17.90 -6.62
C THR A 69 20.48 -17.21 -5.40
N SER A 70 20.14 -15.94 -5.15
CA SER A 70 20.59 -15.18 -3.98
C SER A 70 19.62 -14.06 -3.60
N LEU A 71 19.72 -13.59 -2.35
CA LEU A 71 18.98 -12.42 -1.88
C LEU A 71 19.36 -11.15 -2.64
N LYS A 72 20.64 -11.02 -3.02
CA LYS A 72 21.14 -9.86 -3.78
C LYS A 72 20.43 -9.76 -5.13
N GLN A 73 20.29 -10.88 -5.83
CA GLN A 73 19.59 -10.92 -7.12
C GLN A 73 18.11 -10.54 -6.98
N LEU A 74 17.45 -10.99 -5.91
CA LEU A 74 16.07 -10.60 -5.61
C LEU A 74 15.95 -9.09 -5.34
N GLN A 75 16.88 -8.52 -4.57
CA GLN A 75 16.92 -7.08 -4.29
C GLN A 75 17.10 -6.26 -5.58
N GLU A 76 18.11 -6.60 -6.38
CA GLU A 76 18.39 -5.93 -7.65
C GLU A 76 17.18 -6.00 -8.61
N HIS A 77 16.48 -7.14 -8.64
CA HIS A 77 15.27 -7.32 -9.44
C HIS A 77 14.12 -6.43 -8.97
N ILE A 78 13.88 -6.37 -7.66
CA ILE A 78 12.85 -5.49 -7.08
C ILE A 78 13.20 -4.03 -7.35
N ASP A 79 14.45 -3.61 -7.14
CA ASP A 79 14.90 -2.22 -7.38
C ASP A 79 14.74 -1.83 -8.85
N ALA A 80 15.14 -2.71 -9.78
CA ALA A 80 14.95 -2.50 -11.21
C ALA A 80 13.46 -2.34 -11.58
N TYR A 81 12.60 -3.18 -10.99
CA TYR A 81 11.16 -3.06 -11.19
C TYR A 81 10.60 -1.75 -10.61
N VAL A 82 11.00 -1.35 -9.39
CA VAL A 82 10.55 -0.11 -8.76
C VAL A 82 10.93 1.10 -9.63
N ASN A 83 12.16 1.15 -10.14
CA ASN A 83 12.62 2.21 -11.04
C ASN A 83 11.79 2.26 -12.32
N ALA A 84 11.58 1.12 -12.98
CA ALA A 84 10.77 1.06 -14.20
C ALA A 84 9.28 1.39 -13.96
N TYR A 85 8.73 0.99 -12.82
CA TYR A 85 7.35 1.28 -12.43
C TYR A 85 7.16 2.79 -12.16
N HIS A 86 8.14 3.43 -11.51
CA HIS A 86 8.08 4.84 -11.12
C HIS A 86 7.87 5.78 -12.32
N ASP A 87 8.46 5.48 -13.49
CA ASP A 87 8.34 6.30 -14.71
C ASP A 87 6.89 6.46 -15.20
N LYS A 88 6.00 5.53 -14.86
CA LYS A 88 4.59 5.52 -15.27
C LYS A 88 3.63 5.43 -14.09
N ALA A 89 4.13 5.63 -12.87
CA ALA A 89 3.32 5.49 -11.67
C ALA A 89 2.31 6.63 -11.58
N GLU A 90 1.03 6.27 -11.52
CA GLU A 90 -0.07 7.21 -11.29
C GLU A 90 -0.74 6.94 -9.93
N PRO A 91 -1.34 7.96 -9.29
CA PRO A 91 -2.11 7.76 -8.07
C PRO A 91 -3.23 6.73 -8.27
N PHE A 92 -3.42 5.85 -7.29
CA PHE A 92 -4.55 4.91 -7.31
C PHE A 92 -5.88 5.66 -7.21
N VAL A 93 -6.73 5.51 -8.23
CA VAL A 93 -8.08 6.07 -8.23
C VAL A 93 -9.06 5.05 -7.65
N TRP A 94 -9.56 5.33 -6.43
CA TRP A 94 -10.55 4.50 -5.79
C TRP A 94 -11.94 4.71 -6.41
N THR A 95 -12.44 3.69 -7.12
CA THR A 95 -13.82 3.68 -7.60
C THR A 95 -14.69 2.82 -6.69
N LYS A 96 -15.74 3.42 -6.11
CA LYS A 96 -16.76 2.64 -5.40
C LYS A 96 -17.55 1.79 -6.40
N LYS A 97 -17.23 0.50 -6.50
CA LYS A 97 -18.08 -0.44 -7.24
C LYS A 97 -19.35 -0.72 -6.43
N LYS A 98 -20.52 -0.64 -7.07
CA LYS A 98 -21.77 -1.17 -6.49
C LYS A 98 -21.64 -2.69 -6.45
N VAL A 99 -21.24 -3.24 -5.31
CA VAL A 99 -21.25 -4.67 -5.09
C VAL A 99 -22.69 -5.10 -4.86
N GLN A 100 -23.32 -5.70 -5.87
CA GLN A 100 -24.59 -6.37 -5.67
C GLN A 100 -24.33 -7.65 -4.89
N ARG A 101 -25.01 -7.81 -3.75
CA ARG A 101 -25.02 -9.06 -3.01
C ARG A 101 -25.53 -10.15 -3.97
N ARG A 102 -24.67 -11.09 -4.36
CA ARG A 102 -25.12 -12.30 -5.04
C ARG A 102 -25.97 -13.06 -4.02
N PHE A 103 -27.29 -13.03 -4.19
CA PHE A 103 -28.17 -13.94 -3.48
C PHE A 103 -27.84 -15.36 -3.93
N LYS A 104 -27.08 -16.10 -3.12
CA LYS A 104 -26.93 -17.55 -3.32
C LYS A 104 -28.27 -18.19 -2.93
N GLY A 105 -28.98 -18.71 -3.93
CA GLY A 105 -30.08 -19.65 -3.77
C GLY A 105 -31.41 -19.09 -3.27
N ARG A 106 -32.19 -18.47 -4.16
CA ARG A 106 -33.65 -18.70 -4.21
C ARG A 106 -34.04 -18.86 -5.67
N ARG A 107 -34.70 -19.98 -6.01
CA ARG A 107 -35.30 -20.15 -7.33
C ARG A 107 -36.39 -19.09 -7.49
N LEU A 108 -36.51 -18.49 -8.67
CA LEU A 108 -37.55 -17.51 -9.03
C LEU A 108 -38.98 -18.03 -8.83
N THR A 109 -39.16 -19.34 -8.68
CA THR A 109 -40.44 -20.01 -8.44
C THR A 109 -40.94 -19.95 -6.98
N GLN A 110 -40.39 -19.07 -6.13
CA GLN A 110 -40.81 -18.88 -4.74
C GLN A 110 -41.12 -17.42 -4.39
N LEU A 111 -41.43 -16.61 -5.40
CA LEU A 111 -42.07 -15.30 -5.30
C LEU A 111 -43.44 -15.38 -6.00
#